data_AF-E6MTS0-F1
#
_entry.id   AF-E6MTS0-F1
#
_cell.length_a   1.000
_cell.length_b   1.000
_cell.length_c   1.000
_cell.angle_alpha   90.00
_cell.angle_beta   90.00
_cell.angle_gamma   90.00
#
_symmetry.space_group_name_H-M   'P 1'
#
loop_
_entity.id
_entity.type
_entity.pdbx_description
1 polymer ?
#
loop_
_entity_poly.entity_id
_entity_poly.type
_entity_poly.pdbx_seq_one_letter_code
_entity_poly.pdbx_strand_id
1 'polypeptide(L)' 'MAKVIHVHLLHGIEGTEQKDWYFSSISAVYTVFTSKHVGATRNYLLHAGLSGNGTIITKQAIIKQSTLISGGSGATYKN' A
#
# COMPACT_ATOMS: atom_id res chain seq x y z
N MET A 1 16.36 -0.18 -3.04
CA MET A 1 15.16 -0.71 -3.73
C MET A 1 13.93 -0.01 -3.17
N ALA A 2 13.15 0.67 -4.01
CA ALA A 2 12.00 1.44 -3.53
C ALA A 2 10.90 0.51 -3.03
N LYS A 3 10.32 0.82 -1.87
CA LYS A 3 9.18 0.07 -1.32
C LYS A 3 7.89 0.80 -1.69
N VAL A 4 6.84 0.02 -1.91
CA VAL A 4 5.49 0.52 -2.16
C VAL A 4 4.55 -0.16 -1.18
N ILE A 5 3.64 0.60 -0.59
CA ILE A 5 2.52 0.09 0.18
C ILE A 5 1.29 0.11 -0.74
N HIS A 6 0.79 -1.07 -1.09
CA HIS A 6 -0.47 -1.24 -1.80
C HIS A 6 -1.60 -1.35 -0.77
N VAL A 7 -2.62 -0.52 -0.91
CA VAL A 7 -3.83 -0.53 -0.09
C VAL A 7 -5.04 -0.74 -1.01
N HIS A 8 -5.71 -1.86 -0.79
CA HIS A 8 -6.98 -2.19 -1.43
C HIS A 8 -8.09 -2.09 -0.38
N LEU A 9 -8.96 -1.09 -0.49
CA LEU A 9 -10.10 -0.94 0.42
C LEU A 9 -11.19 -1.94 0.03
N LEU A 10 -11.67 -2.71 1.01
CA LEU A 10 -12.77 -3.66 0.85
C LEU A 10 -14.12 -2.96 0.78
N HIS A 11 -14.24 -1.83 1.47
CA HIS A 11 -15.38 -0.93 1.40
C HIS A 11 -14.91 0.39 0.78
N GLY A 12 -15.57 0.81 -0.30
CA GLY A 12 -15.27 2.08 -0.95
C GLY A 12 -15.47 3.27 -0.01
N ILE A 13 -14.83 4.39 -0.34
CA ILE A 13 -15.15 5.67 0.29
C ILE A 13 -16.33 6.25 -0.49
N GLU A 14 -17.34 6.73 0.23
CA GLU A 14 -18.54 7.31 -0.37
C GLU A 14 -18.15 8.41 -1.38
N GLY A 15 -18.70 8.34 -2.59
CA GLY A 15 -18.38 9.26 -3.67
C GLY A 15 -17.04 9.00 -4.39
N THR A 16 -16.40 7.86 -4.16
CA THR A 16 -15.18 7.46 -4.89
C THR A 16 -15.34 6.11 -5.57
N GLU A 17 -14.77 5.96 -6.77
CA GLU A 17 -14.66 4.66 -7.42
C GLU A 17 -13.68 3.76 -6.68
N GLN A 18 -13.99 2.45 -6.62
CA GLN A 18 -13.11 1.47 -6.01
C GLN A 18 -11.85 1.31 -6.86
N LYS A 19 -10.70 1.53 -6.23
CA LYS A 19 -9.40 1.45 -6.88
C LYS A 19 -8.31 1.01 -5.91
N ASP A 20 -7.22 0.54 -6.48
CA ASP A 20 -5.99 0.25 -5.76
C ASP A 20 -5.18 1.52 -5.52
N TRP A 21 -4.71 1.70 -4.28
CA TRP A 21 -3.92 2.85 -3.89
C TRP A 21 -2.48 2.44 -3.57
N TYR A 22 -1.52 3.24 -4.01
CA TYR A 22 -0.09 2.96 -3.85
C TYR A 22 0.60 4.12 -3.16
N PHE A 23 1.30 3.83 -2.08
CA PHE A 23 1.98 4.81 -1.23
C PHE A 23 3.46 4.48 -1.09
N SER A 24 4.29 5.51 -0.88
CA SER A 24 5.72 5.33 -0.64
C SER A 24 6.04 4.78 0.76
N SER A 25 5.10 4.85 1.71
CA SER A 25 5.29 4.40 3.09
C SER A 25 3.96 4.21 3.82
N ILE A 26 3.99 3.52 4.96
CA ILE A 26 2.83 3.40 5.86
C ILE A 26 2.37 4.79 6.34
N SER A 27 3.30 5.72 6.59
CA SER A 27 2.94 7.09 7.00
C SER A 27 2.13 7.82 5.93
N ALA A 28 2.49 7.65 4.65
CA ALA A 28 1.79 8.27 3.53
C ALA A 28 0.36 7.73 3.33
N VAL A 29 0.08 6.50 3.76
CA VAL A 29 -1.31 5.97 3.80
C VAL A 29 -2.20 6.89 4.65
N TYR A 30 -1.70 7.33 5.80
CA TYR A 30 -2.46 8.11 6.77
C TYR A 30 -2.55 9.61 6.45
N THR A 31 -1.96 10.07 5.35
CA THR A 31 -2.21 11.43 4.84
C THR A 31 -3.45 11.48 3.94
N VAL A 32 -3.91 10.31 3.43
CA VAL A 32 -5.09 10.18 2.58
C VAL A 32 -6.22 9.45 3.31
N PHE A 33 -5.89 8.43 4.11
CA PHE A 33 -6.87 7.60 4.81
C PHE A 33 -6.81 7.77 6.32
N THR A 34 -7.98 7.62 6.94
CA THR A 34 -8.09 7.51 8.39
C THR A 34 -7.91 6.07 8.83
N SER A 35 -7.64 5.85 10.13
CA SER A 35 -7.62 4.50 10.71
C SER A 35 -8.94 3.75 10.54
N LYS A 36 -10.07 4.45 10.40
CA LYS A 36 -11.38 3.84 10.12
C LYS A 36 -11.46 3.29 8.70
N HIS A 37 -10.97 4.02 7.70
CA HIS A 37 -10.91 3.53 6.32
C HIS A 37 -9.99 2.32 6.18
N VAL A 38 -8.84 2.32 6.88
CA VAL A 38 -7.87 1.22 6.79
C VAL A 38 -8.24 0.05 7.73
N GLY A 39 -9.04 0.29 8.77
CA GLY A 39 -9.38 -0.70 9.80
C GLY A 39 -8.22 -1.00 10.77
N ALA A 40 -7.20 -0.15 10.81
CA ALA A 40 -6.02 -0.28 11.66
C ALA A 40 -5.38 1.09 11.95
N THR A 41 -4.68 1.20 13.08
CA THR A 41 -3.90 2.40 13.42
C THR A 41 -2.52 2.38 12.76
N ARG A 42 -1.93 3.58 12.56
CA ARG A 42 -0.57 3.70 12.01
C ARG A 42 0.45 2.92 12.84
N ASN A 43 0.34 3.01 14.16
CA ASN A 43 1.27 2.33 15.07
C ASN A 43 1.15 0.81 14.94
N TYR A 44 -0.07 0.29 14.84
CA TYR A 44 -0.26 -1.14 14.59
C TYR A 44 0.41 -1.57 13.28
N LEU A 45 0.15 -0.89 12.16
CA LEU A 45 0.72 -1.29 10.86
C LEU A 45 2.25 -1.23 10.82
N LEU A 46 2.88 -0.29 11.54
CA LEU A 46 4.34 -0.21 11.64
C LEU A 46 4.97 -1.45 12.30
N HIS A 47 4.21 -2.15 13.14
CA HIS A 47 4.68 -3.32 13.90
C HIS A 47 4.01 -4.64 13.47
N ALA A 48 3.04 -4.59 12.56
CA ALA A 48 2.25 -5.75 12.14
C ALA A 48 2.96 -6.69 11.15
N GLY A 49 4.29 -6.61 10.98
CA GLY A 49 5.01 -7.56 10.12
C GLY A 49 4.86 -7.33 8.61
N LEU A 50 4.65 -6.08 8.18
CA LEU A 50 4.68 -5.71 6.75
C LEU A 50 6.10 -5.77 6.14
N SER A 51 7.16 -5.83 6.96
CA SER A 51 8.53 -6.05 6.49
C SER A 51 8.68 -7.38 5.72
N GLY A 52 9.51 -7.40 4.67
CA GLY A 52 9.78 -8.64 3.91
C GLY A 52 8.69 -9.03 2.90
N ASN A 53 7.96 -8.05 2.36
CA ASN A 53 6.80 -8.23 1.49
C ASN A 53 5.55 -8.81 2.18
N GLY A 54 5.37 -8.50 3.47
CA GLY A 54 4.22 -8.95 4.25
C GLY A 54 2.88 -8.36 3.77
N THR A 55 1.81 -9.06 4.09
CA THR A 55 0.42 -8.65 3.84
C THR A 55 -0.35 -8.62 5.16
N ILE A 56 -1.12 -7.56 5.37
CA ILE A 56 -2.05 -7.42 6.49
C ILE A 56 -3.44 -7.19 5.95
N ILE A 57 -4.39 -7.99 6.43
CA ILE A 57 -5.80 -7.90 6.06
C ILE A 57 -6.57 -7.45 7.29
N THR A 58 -7.32 -6.37 7.15
CA THR A 58 -8.29 -5.91 8.15
C THR A 58 -9.70 -6.15 7.61
N LYS A 59 -10.72 -5.87 8.42
CA LYS A 59 -12.11 -5.87 7.95
C LYS A 59 -12.40 -4.80 6.89
N GLN A 60 -11.50 -3.83 6.71
CA GLN A 60 -11.70 -2.67 5.86
C GLN A 60 -10.74 -2.61 4.67
N ALA A 61 -9.57 -3.22 4.76
CA ALA A 61 -8.55 -3.12 3.72
C ALA A 61 -7.59 -4.31 3.69
N ILE A 62 -7.02 -4.57 2.51
CA ILE A 62 -5.83 -5.39 2.31
C ILE A 62 -4.65 -4.44 2.12
N ILE A 63 -3.63 -4.55 2.97
CA ILE A 63 -2.42 -3.74 2.95
C ILE A 63 -1.23 -4.64 2.67
N LYS A 64 -0.48 -4.36 1.61
CA LYS A 64 0.72 -5.12 1.21
C LYS A 64 1.91 -4.20 1.12
N GLN A 65 3.03 -4.58 1.70
CA GLN A 65 4.30 -3.98 1.32
C GLN A 65 4.88 -4.79 0.16
N SER A 66 5.33 -4.09 -0.87
CA SER A 66 5.97 -4.70 -2.03
C SER A 66 7.21 -3.91 -2.40
N THR A 67 8.03 -4.54 -3.23
CA THR A 67 9.21 -3.91 -3.82
C THR A 67 8.88 -3.41 -5.22
N LEU A 68 9.20 -2.16 -5.52
CA LEU A 68 9.08 -1.63 -6.87
C LEU A 68 10.15 -2.27 -7.78
N ILE A 69 9.70 -2.90 -8.85
CA ILE A 69 10.56 -3.41 -9.91
C ILE A 69 10.60 -2.36 -11.02
N SER A 70 11.79 -1.83 -11.30
CA SER A 70 12.01 -0.85 -12.37
C SER A 70 12.88 -1.47 -13.48
N GLY A 71 12.55 -1.20 -14.74
CA GLY A 71 13.49 -1.41 -15.84
C GLY A 71 14.66 -0.46 -15.63
N GLY A 72 15.86 -1.00 -15.40
CA GLY A 72 17.04 -0.17 -15.18
C GLY A 72 17.22 0.82 -16.33
N SER A 73 17.80 1.99 -16.06
CA SER A 73 18.05 3.07 -17.03
C SER A 73 18.92 2.68 -18.24
N GLY A 74 19.33 1.41 -18.37
CA GLY A 74 20.12 0.86 -19.46
C GLY A 74 19.43 -0.28 -20.23
N ALA A 75 18.12 -0.50 -20.07
CA ALA A 75 17.39 -1.47 -20.89
C ALA A 75 17.20 -0.91 -22.32
N THR A 76 18.22 -1.07 -23.18
CA THR A 76 18.05 -0.95 -24.63
C THR A 76 17.20 -2.11 -25.12
N TYR A 77 15.95 -1.84 -25.47
CA TYR A 77 15.15 -2.75 -26.27
C TYR A 77 15.77 -2.79 -27.67
N LYS A 78 16.40 -3.92 -28.04
CA LYS A 78 16.84 -4.16 -29.41
C LYS A 78 15.60 -4.48 -30.25
N ASN A 79 15.35 -3.65 -31.27
CA ASN A 79 14.36 -3.93 -32.33
C ASN A 79 14.80 -5.13 -33.18
#